data_AF-A0A416CBG4-F1
#
_entry.id   AF-A0A416CBG4-F1
#
_cell.length_a   1.000
_cell.length_b   1.000
_cell.length_c   1.000
_cell.angle_alpha   90.00
_cell.angle_beta   90.00
_cell.angle_gamma   90.00
#
_symmetry.space_group_name_H-M   'P 1'
#
loop_
_entity.id
_entity.type
_entity.pdbx_description
1 polymer ?
#
loop_
_entity_poly.entity_id
_entity_poly.type
_entity_poly.pdbx_seq_one_letter_code
_entity_poly.pdbx_strand_id
1 'polypeptide(L)'
;MKVTGLKKAVGDYQKFNKGGRYDPHYGLLMFDKSTGELWTDEFYDLGHNSYNVYSNTDIVALGLEMRDYYLHEFGRYEPEVTMKTVKDFILKNYEGFEF
;
A
#
# COMPACT_ATOMS: atom_id res chain seq x y z
N MET A 1 -14.74 11.66 -1.90
CA MET A 1 -14.86 10.23 -2.24
C MET A 1 -14.45 9.43 -1.02
N LYS A 2 -15.34 8.57 -0.54
CA LYS A 2 -15.08 7.78 0.67
C LYS A 2 -14.15 6.61 0.37
N VAL A 3 -13.06 6.51 1.13
CA VAL A 3 -12.13 5.39 1.05
C VAL A 3 -12.71 4.18 1.77
N THR A 4 -12.58 3.00 1.15
CA THR A 4 -13.10 1.73 1.67
C THR A 4 -11.98 0.69 1.77
N GLY A 5 -12.24 -0.44 2.44
CA GLY A 5 -11.26 -1.54 2.54
C GLY A 5 -10.10 -1.33 3.51
N LEU A 6 -9.84 -0.10 3.99
CA LEU A 6 -8.67 0.28 4.80
C LEU A 6 -8.26 -0.74 5.88
N LYS A 7 -9.18 -1.12 6.78
CA LYS A 7 -8.86 -2.01 7.90
C LYS A 7 -8.40 -3.38 7.43
N LYS A 8 -9.08 -3.94 6.41
CA LYS A 8 -8.75 -5.25 5.86
C LYS A 8 -7.42 -5.17 5.10
N ALA A 9 -7.27 -4.21 4.20
CA ALA A 9 -6.07 -4.02 3.39
C ALA A 9 -4.81 -3.88 4.27
N VAL A 10 -4.85 -2.99 5.27
CA VAL A 10 -3.72 -2.82 6.20
C VAL A 10 -3.45 -4.08 7.00
N GLY A 11 -4.48 -4.75 7.51
CA GLY A 11 -4.33 -5.99 8.27
C GLY A 11 -3.70 -7.12 7.45
N ASP A 12 -4.15 -7.27 6.20
CA ASP A 12 -3.60 -8.25 5.25
C ASP A 12 -2.15 -7.90 4.90
N TYR A 13 -1.85 -6.63 4.61
CA TYR A 13 -0.48 -6.17 4.33
C TYR A 13 0.47 -6.50 5.49
N GLN A 14 0.09 -6.17 6.72
CA GLN A 14 0.90 -6.45 7.91
C GLN A 14 1.06 -7.97 8.13
N LYS A 15 0.01 -8.76 7.89
CA LYS A 15 0.03 -10.22 8.01
C LYS A 15 1.00 -10.83 6.98
N PHE A 16 0.88 -10.45 5.72
CA PHE A 16 1.67 -11.03 4.62
C PHE A 16 3.14 -10.62 4.70
N ASN A 17 3.44 -9.42 5.22
CA ASN A 17 4.82 -8.94 5.37
C ASN A 17 5.45 -9.25 6.75
N LYS A 18 4.78 -10.04 7.61
CA LYS A 18 5.25 -10.31 8.98
C LYS A 18 6.60 -11.04 9.03
N GLY A 19 6.91 -11.86 8.02
CA GLY A 19 8.17 -12.60 7.95
C GLY A 19 9.40 -11.77 7.56
N GLY A 20 9.19 -10.52 7.15
CA GLY A 20 10.27 -9.59 6.80
C GLY A 20 10.90 -9.88 5.43
N ARG A 21 12.04 -9.22 5.16
CA ARG A 21 12.65 -9.12 3.82
C ARG A 21 13.04 -10.45 3.17
N TYR A 22 13.27 -11.51 3.96
CA TYR A 22 13.72 -12.81 3.45
C TYR A 22 12.61 -13.87 3.44
N ASP A 23 11.40 -13.53 3.88
CA ASP A 23 10.24 -14.43 3.77
C ASP A 23 9.71 -14.35 2.33
N PRO A 24 9.63 -15.44 1.56
CA PRO A 24 9.05 -15.43 0.21
C PRO A 24 7.59 -14.95 0.15
N HIS A 25 6.88 -14.95 1.27
CA HIS A 25 5.54 -14.42 1.37
C HIS A 25 5.57 -12.90 1.63
N TYR A 26 4.87 -12.14 0.81
CA TYR A 26 4.74 -10.69 0.95
C TYR A 26 3.41 -10.20 0.39
N GLY A 27 3.03 -8.99 0.79
CA GLY A 27 1.84 -8.32 0.29
C GLY A 27 2.14 -6.93 -0.25
N LEU A 28 1.47 -6.54 -1.33
CA LEU A 28 1.52 -5.18 -1.87
C LEU A 28 0.20 -4.46 -1.57
N LEU A 29 0.28 -3.33 -0.86
CA LEU A 29 -0.89 -2.49 -0.59
C LEU A 29 -1.23 -1.71 -1.85
N MET A 30 -2.47 -1.88 -2.31
CA MET A 30 -2.99 -1.30 -3.54
C MET A 30 -4.10 -0.30 -3.25
N PHE A 31 -4.25 0.70 -4.12
CA PHE A 31 -5.30 1.71 -4.04
C PHE A 31 -5.84 2.04 -5.43
N ASP A 32 -7.16 2.00 -5.59
CA ASP A 32 -7.83 2.48 -6.79
C ASP A 32 -8.37 3.89 -6.56
N LYS A 33 -7.74 4.87 -7.22
CA LYS A 33 -8.12 6.29 -7.12
C LYS A 33 -9.48 6.59 -7.75
N SER A 34 -9.98 5.73 -8.65
CA SER A 34 -11.28 5.95 -9.30
C SER A 34 -12.46 5.56 -8.41
N THR A 35 -12.25 4.63 -7.47
CA THR A 35 -13.30 4.08 -6.59
C THR A 35 -13.06 4.36 -5.11
N GLY A 36 -11.82 4.67 -4.71
CA GLY A 36 -11.41 4.79 -3.31
C GLY A 36 -11.23 3.44 -2.61
N GLU A 37 -11.14 2.34 -3.35
CA GLU A 37 -10.96 1.00 -2.79
C GLU A 37 -9.49 0.72 -2.42
N LEU A 38 -9.27 0.17 -1.22
CA LEU A 38 -7.99 -0.37 -0.77
C LEU A 38 -8.06 -1.89 -0.66
N TRP A 39 -7.03 -2.56 -1.16
CA TRP A 39 -6.81 -4.00 -0.95
C TRP A 39 -5.32 -4.30 -0.86
N THR A 40 -5.00 -5.56 -0.55
CA THR A 40 -3.63 -6.06 -0.56
C THR A 40 -3.57 -7.29 -1.43
N ASP A 41 -2.69 -7.27 -2.42
CA ASP A 41 -2.35 -8.46 -3.19
C ASP A 41 -1.36 -9.32 -2.40
N GLU A 42 -1.60 -10.62 -2.36
CA GLU A 42 -0.76 -11.62 -1.71
C GLU A 42 0.11 -12.33 -2.75
N PHE A 43 1.41 -12.47 -2.45
CA PHE A 43 2.35 -13.15 -3.32
C PHE A 43 3.24 -14.11 -2.53
N TYR A 44 3.67 -15.17 -3.21
CA TYR A 44 4.70 -16.07 -2.73
C TYR A 44 5.79 -16.21 -3.80
N ASP A 45 6.92 -15.52 -3.60
CA ASP A 45 8.05 -15.52 -4.51
C ASP A 45 9.34 -15.21 -3.74
N LEU A 46 10.35 -16.07 -3.87
CA LEU A 46 11.65 -15.92 -3.23
C LEU A 46 12.37 -14.62 -3.61
N GLY A 47 12.12 -14.11 -4.81
CA GLY A 47 12.77 -12.91 -5.33
C GLY A 47 12.08 -11.59 -4.97
N HIS A 48 10.85 -11.62 -4.45
CA HIS A 48 10.00 -10.44 -4.24
C HIS A 48 9.77 -9.62 -5.52
N ASN A 49 9.65 -10.30 -6.68
CA ASN A 49 9.51 -9.69 -7.99
C ASN A 49 8.14 -9.94 -8.65
N SER A 50 7.27 -10.73 -8.04
CA SER A 50 5.90 -10.91 -8.49
C SER A 50 5.04 -9.68 -8.17
N TYR A 51 4.27 -9.25 -9.16
CA TYR A 51 3.29 -8.19 -9.02
C TYR A 51 2.16 -8.40 -10.04
N ASN A 52 0.98 -7.87 -9.72
CA ASN A 52 -0.12 -7.83 -10.67
C ASN A 52 0.01 -6.61 -11.59
N VAL A 53 -0.11 -6.82 -12.89
CA VAL A 53 -0.22 -5.74 -13.87
C VAL A 53 -1.69 -5.34 -13.97
N TYR A 54 -2.00 -4.14 -13.49
CA TYR A 54 -3.30 -3.52 -13.69
C TYR A 54 -3.27 -2.66 -14.96
N SER A 55 -4.25 -2.85 -15.86
CA SER A 55 -4.40 -2.02 -17.05
C SER A 55 -5.04 -0.65 -16.74
N ASN A 56 -5.61 -0.49 -15.56
CA ASN A 56 -6.20 0.76 -15.10
C ASN A 56 -5.13 1.66 -14.48
N THR A 57 -4.92 2.84 -15.05
CA THR A 57 -3.94 3.84 -14.57
C THR A 57 -4.30 4.46 -13.23
N ASP A 58 -5.54 4.30 -12.78
CA ASP A 58 -6.00 4.80 -11.49
C ASP A 58 -5.64 3.86 -10.33
N ILE A 59 -5.25 2.62 -10.63
CA ILE A 59 -4.77 1.65 -9.65
C ILE A 59 -3.28 1.85 -9.43
N VAL A 60 -2.90 2.10 -8.19
CA VAL A 60 -1.50 2.33 -7.78
C VAL A 60 -1.08 1.36 -6.68
N ALA A 61 0.20 0.98 -6.72
CA ALA A 61 0.85 0.25 -5.62
C ALA A 61 1.17 1.23 -4.48
N LEU A 62 0.15 1.58 -3.70
CA LEU A 62 0.21 2.58 -2.63
C LEU A 62 1.37 2.34 -1.66
N GLY A 63 1.63 1.08 -1.29
CA GLY A 63 2.75 0.75 -0.40
C GLY A 63 4.12 1.18 -0.94
N LEU A 64 4.32 1.12 -2.26
CA LEU A 64 5.55 1.57 -2.91
C LEU A 64 5.61 3.09 -3.00
N GLU A 65 4.50 3.75 -3.35
CA GLU A 65 4.45 5.22 -3.38
C GLU A 65 4.72 5.82 -2.00
N MET A 66 4.14 5.24 -0.93
CA MET A 66 4.43 5.62 0.45
C MET A 66 5.92 5.48 0.73
N ARG A 67 6.49 4.30 0.46
CA ARG A 67 7.92 4.01 0.69
C ARG A 67 8.81 5.06 0.03
N ASP A 68 8.56 5.36 -1.24
CA ASP A 68 9.38 6.27 -2.03
C ASP A 68 9.22 7.71 -1.53
N TYR A 69 7.99 8.15 -1.27
CA TYR A 69 7.71 9.46 -0.67
C TYR A 69 8.44 9.66 0.65
N TYR A 70 8.37 8.70 1.57
CA TYR A 70 8.99 8.85 2.89
C TYR A 70 10.52 8.81 2.83
N LEU A 71 11.08 8.00 1.93
CA LEU A 71 12.52 8.00 1.65
C LEU A 71 12.97 9.37 1.12
N HIS A 72 12.22 9.97 0.20
CA HIS A 72 12.55 11.27 -0.39
C HIS A 72 12.39 12.43 0.59
N GLU A 73 11.28 12.48 1.33
CA GLU A 73 10.94 13.60 2.22
C GLU A 73 11.72 13.57 3.54
N PHE A 74 12.00 12.38 4.08
CA PHE A 74 12.58 12.23 5.42
C PHE A 74 13.91 11.48 5.44
N GLY A 75 14.42 11.04 4.28
CA GLY A 75 15.69 10.31 4.17
C GLY A 75 15.67 8.91 4.81
N ARG A 76 14.48 8.37 5.11
CA ARG A 76 14.34 7.06 5.78
C ARG A 76 13.05 6.36 5.38
N TYR A 77 13.08 5.03 5.44
CA TYR A 77 11.91 4.17 5.28
C TYR A 77 11.04 4.21 6.56
N GLU A 78 10.41 5.35 6.84
CA GLU A 78 9.41 5.47 7.89
C GLU A 78 8.18 6.14 7.33
N PRO A 79 6.97 5.57 7.46
CA PRO A 79 6.56 4.75 8.59
C PRO A 79 6.14 3.34 8.21
N GLU A 80 5.98 2.51 9.23
CA GLU A 80 5.20 1.28 9.16
C GLU A 80 3.84 1.55 8.50
N VAL A 81 3.41 0.62 7.64
CA VAL A 81 2.08 0.68 7.03
C VAL A 81 1.05 0.38 8.11
N THR A 82 0.36 1.42 8.55
CA THR A 82 -0.72 1.38 9.55
C THR A 82 -1.93 2.10 9.00
N MET A 83 -3.11 1.91 9.61
CA MET A 83 -4.30 2.64 9.18
C MET A 83 -4.11 4.16 9.25
N LYS A 84 -3.38 4.66 10.25
CA LYS A 84 -3.11 6.09 10.39
C LYS A 84 -2.22 6.60 9.26
N THR A 85 -1.10 5.91 9.00
CA THR A 85 -0.13 6.37 8.01
C THR A 85 -0.67 6.30 6.59
N VAL A 86 -1.47 5.28 6.28
CA VAL A 86 -2.21 5.17 5.01
C VAL A 86 -3.23 6.31 4.86
N LYS A 87 -4.01 6.61 5.91
CA LYS A 87 -4.95 7.75 5.90
C LYS A 87 -4.24 9.07 5.65
N ASP A 88 -3.22 9.36 6.45
CA ASP A 88 -2.47 10.61 6.39
C ASP A 88 -1.82 10.77 5.00
N PHE A 89 -1.28 9.70 4.44
CA PHE A 89 -0.69 9.71 3.11
C PHE A 89 -1.72 9.99 2.01
N ILE A 90 -2.86 9.30 2.01
CA ILE A 90 -3.92 9.48 1.01
C ILE A 90 -4.48 10.91 1.07
N LEU A 91 -4.83 11.40 2.28
CA LEU A 91 -5.39 12.74 2.46
C LEU A 91 -4.41 13.86 2.07
N LYS A 92 -3.10 13.60 2.18
CA LYS A 92 -2.06 14.56 1.81
C LYS A 92 -1.78 14.58 0.31
N ASN A 93 -1.71 13.41 -0.32
CA ASN A 93 -1.18 13.27 -1.68
C ASN A 93 -2.26 13.12 -2.77
N TYR A 94 -3.50 12.81 -2.38
CA TYR A 94 -4.61 12.70 -3.32
C TYR A 94 -5.77 13.59 -2.89
N GLU A 95 -6.23 14.44 -3.81
CA GLU A 95 -7.33 15.34 -3.57
C GLU A 95 -8.68 14.61 -3.60
N GLY A 96 -9.64 15.10 -2.81
CA GLY A 96 -11.02 14.66 -2.90
C GLY A 96 -11.35 13.35 -2.18
N PHE A 97 -10.50 12.84 -1.28
CA PHE A 97 -10.76 11.64 -0.47
C PHE A 97 -11.14 11.94 0.99
N GLU A 98 -11.92 11.04 1.60
CA GLU A 98 -12.32 11.07 3.02
C GLU A 98 -12.44 9.63 3.57
N PHE A 99 -12.46 9.44 4.91
CA PHE A 99 -12.45 8.12 5.57
C PHE A 99 -13.62 7.91 6.54
#